data_AF-A0A0C3RZH9-F1
#
_entry.id   AF-A0A0C3RZH9-F1
#
_cell.length_a   1.000
_cell.length_b   1.000
_cell.length_c   1.000
_cell.angle_alpha   90.00
_cell.angle_beta   90.00
_cell.angle_gamma   90.00
#
_symmetry.space_group_name_H-M   'P 1'
#
loop_
_entity.id
_entity.type
_entity.pdbx_description
1 polymer ?
#
loop_
_entity_poly.entity_id
_entity_poly.type
_entity_poly.pdbx_seq_one_letter_code
_entity_poly.pdbx_strand_id
1 'polypeptide(L)'
;MRYARPEFLNDLASDTPLPMIVDAELGMPLDMGKWECLWEPDADDSALNPDPANLPMLDPKDQALLLDPSNSLGSFNVGASGSGTSTPTTVPHVTWLRKTEYLSRDSSFRSSQHTEHKPIPEAPIDVSRSAQIRDIEASFASATDNFDLTTLRHPNKPNVTAVESYEVLPDASIWANAYDLFRFSERPGDRPRPPEEDDPRLDCAVLRPMEAEGDHFLAYYLTKGDDTATEFKNARLARPVNADQDEEPTTFHFVRDYEVVRVEQEVPNEFLLVLDEGDMDVKDFIPDTDVKPSQPRAKGAYYKNIERKMLLKKKRVNSYDQITKKWHMIKVQHTKMDDDEAKEREEAAAEVTDPNYLLGAMDADAEGEVLDAEGEVDTEEQVDAEGEVDPLDVLGD
;
A
#
# COMPACT_ATOMS: atom_id res chain seq x y z
N MET A 1 -49.87 17.24 -18.06
CA MET A 1 -48.90 17.75 -19.04
C MET A 1 -47.71 18.37 -18.32
N ARG A 2 -46.60 17.64 -18.13
CA ARG A 2 -45.37 18.18 -17.50
C ARG A 2 -44.33 18.68 -18.52
N TYR A 3 -44.48 18.32 -19.79
CA TYR A 3 -43.52 18.57 -20.88
C TYR A 3 -43.80 19.82 -21.73
N ALA A 4 -44.82 20.62 -21.39
CA ALA A 4 -45.17 21.85 -22.12
C ALA A 4 -44.87 23.12 -21.29
N ARG A 5 -44.02 23.01 -20.26
CA ARG A 5 -43.61 24.16 -19.45
C ARG A 5 -42.50 24.92 -20.16
N PRO A 6 -42.55 26.28 -20.21
CA PRO A 6 -41.49 27.10 -20.82
C PRO A 6 -40.10 26.83 -20.24
N GLU A 7 -40.02 26.42 -18.96
CA GLU A 7 -38.79 26.02 -18.26
C GLU A 7 -38.00 24.94 -19.00
N PHE A 8 -38.69 24.03 -19.71
CA PHE A 8 -38.04 22.93 -20.45
C PHE A 8 -37.31 23.42 -21.71
N LEU A 9 -37.63 24.62 -22.21
CA LEU A 9 -36.98 25.23 -23.36
C LEU A 9 -35.91 26.26 -22.95
N ASN A 10 -35.67 26.45 -21.65
CA ASN A 10 -34.72 27.45 -21.17
C ASN A 10 -33.29 27.14 -21.61
N ASP A 11 -32.90 25.87 -21.58
CA ASP A 11 -31.58 25.42 -22.04
C ASP A 11 -31.42 25.59 -23.56
N LEU A 12 -32.50 25.41 -24.33
CA LEU A 12 -32.46 25.66 -25.77
C LEU A 12 -32.41 27.16 -26.07
N ALA A 13 -33.13 27.98 -25.30
CA ALA A 13 -33.15 29.44 -25.47
C ALA A 13 -31.81 30.08 -25.07
N SER A 14 -31.10 29.54 -24.08
CA SER A 14 -29.76 30.02 -23.73
C SER A 14 -28.71 29.61 -24.75
N ASP A 15 -28.89 28.48 -25.45
CA ASP A 15 -27.99 28.00 -26.50
C ASP A 15 -28.22 28.70 -27.85
N THR A 16 -29.39 29.33 -28.07
CA THR A 16 -29.61 30.11 -29.30
C THR A 16 -28.68 31.32 -29.37
N PRO A 17 -27.83 31.43 -30.41
CA PRO A 17 -26.90 32.54 -30.53
C PRO A 17 -27.66 33.85 -30.72
N LEU A 18 -27.33 34.85 -29.90
CA LEU A 18 -27.93 36.17 -30.02
C LEU A 18 -27.44 36.85 -31.31
N PRO A 19 -28.34 37.38 -32.14
CA PRO A 19 -27.93 38.13 -33.32
C PRO A 19 -27.21 39.41 -32.86
N MET A 20 -25.93 39.56 -33.20
CA MET A 20 -25.15 40.77 -32.94
C MET A 20 -25.41 41.87 -33.99
N ILE A 21 -26.68 42.04 -34.38
CA ILE A 21 -27.09 43.10 -35.32
C ILE A 21 -27.63 44.25 -34.48
N VAL A 22 -26.82 45.31 -34.34
CA VAL A 22 -27.15 46.49 -33.53
C VAL A 22 -28.06 47.45 -34.31
N ASP A 23 -27.64 47.83 -35.52
CA ASP A 23 -28.35 48.71 -36.45
C ASP A 23 -28.02 48.35 -37.90
N ALA A 24 -28.52 49.15 -38.86
CA ALA A 24 -28.26 48.94 -40.29
C ALA A 24 -26.78 49.14 -40.69
N GLU A 25 -25.97 49.79 -39.85
CA GLU A 25 -24.56 50.08 -40.08
C GLU A 25 -23.62 49.26 -39.17
N LEU A 26 -24.15 48.21 -38.53
CA LEU A 26 -23.42 47.30 -37.63
C LEU A 26 -22.66 48.03 -36.50
N GLY A 27 -23.21 49.15 -36.01
CA GLY A 27 -22.60 49.97 -34.96
C GLY A 27 -21.41 50.83 -35.43
N MET A 28 -21.15 50.91 -36.74
CA MET A 28 -20.12 51.75 -37.35
C MET A 28 -20.75 52.83 -38.24
N PRO A 29 -21.14 53.98 -37.68
CA PRO A 29 -21.90 54.96 -38.43
C PRO A 29 -21.07 55.65 -39.53
N LEU A 30 -21.52 55.57 -40.78
CA LEU A 30 -20.83 56.13 -41.95
C LEU A 30 -21.24 57.58 -42.19
N ASP A 31 -20.73 58.48 -41.35
CA ASP A 31 -21.06 59.91 -41.40
C ASP A 31 -20.03 60.75 -42.16
N MET A 32 -20.27 60.97 -43.46
CA MET A 32 -19.41 61.76 -44.36
C MET A 32 -19.19 63.22 -43.92
N GLY A 33 -20.00 63.74 -43.00
CA GLY A 33 -19.86 65.10 -42.47
C GLY A 33 -18.63 65.31 -41.59
N LYS A 34 -17.96 64.22 -41.16
CA LYS A 34 -16.80 64.27 -40.26
C LYS A 34 -15.47 64.52 -40.97
N TRP A 35 -15.43 64.44 -42.29
CA TRP A 35 -14.20 64.63 -43.08
C TRP A 35 -14.26 65.98 -43.79
N GLU A 36 -13.48 66.94 -43.28
CA GLU A 36 -13.40 68.31 -43.83
C GLU A 36 -12.94 68.34 -45.29
N CYS A 37 -12.12 67.37 -45.68
CA CYS A 37 -11.56 67.21 -47.03
C CYS A 37 -12.60 66.98 -48.14
N LEU A 38 -13.79 66.51 -47.79
CA LEU A 38 -14.89 66.35 -48.75
C LEU A 38 -15.65 67.66 -49.01
N TRP A 39 -15.49 68.65 -48.15
CA TRP A 39 -16.25 69.90 -48.16
C TRP A 39 -15.37 71.12 -48.48
N GLU A 40 -14.07 71.07 -48.16
CA GLU A 40 -13.09 72.10 -48.47
C GLU A 40 -12.08 71.64 -49.54
N PRO A 41 -11.82 72.45 -50.59
CA PRO A 41 -11.04 72.03 -51.75
C PRO A 41 -9.53 71.83 -51.50
N ASP A 42 -8.99 72.32 -50.39
CA ASP A 42 -7.56 72.25 -50.05
C ASP A 42 -7.30 71.53 -48.70
N ALA A 43 -8.29 70.81 -48.16
CA ALA A 43 -8.17 70.12 -46.87
C ALA A 43 -7.47 68.75 -47.00
N ASP A 44 -6.87 68.28 -45.89
CA ASP A 44 -6.03 67.09 -45.85
C ASP A 44 -6.85 65.79 -45.99
N ASP A 45 -6.64 65.07 -47.08
CA ASP A 45 -7.30 63.80 -47.41
C ASP A 45 -6.71 62.59 -46.64
N SER A 46 -5.61 62.76 -45.90
CA SER A 46 -4.88 61.65 -45.26
C SER A 46 -5.72 60.82 -44.28
N ALA A 47 -6.75 61.43 -43.67
CA ALA A 47 -7.65 60.76 -42.73
C ALA A 47 -8.68 59.83 -43.42
N LEU A 48 -9.04 60.10 -44.68
CA LEU A 48 -9.96 59.28 -45.45
C LEU A 48 -9.21 58.25 -46.30
N ASN A 49 -8.03 58.61 -46.81
CA ASN A 49 -7.21 57.76 -47.66
C ASN A 49 -5.76 57.70 -47.14
N PRO A 50 -5.44 56.81 -46.19
CA PRO A 50 -4.10 56.70 -45.64
C PRO A 50 -3.09 56.25 -46.70
N ASP A 51 -1.87 56.79 -46.66
CA ASP A 51 -0.80 56.48 -47.61
C ASP A 51 -0.32 55.02 -47.44
N PRO A 52 -0.42 54.15 -48.48
CA PRO A 52 0.01 52.77 -48.41
C PRO A 52 1.53 52.60 -48.20
N ALA A 53 2.33 53.64 -48.49
CA ALA A 53 3.77 53.61 -48.28
C ALA A 53 4.20 53.99 -46.84
N ASN A 54 3.30 54.56 -46.03
CA ASN A 54 3.61 55.07 -44.70
C ASN A 54 2.58 54.60 -43.65
N LEU A 55 2.61 53.31 -43.34
CA LEU A 55 1.72 52.71 -42.34
C LEU A 55 2.29 52.85 -40.92
N PRO A 56 1.48 53.25 -39.92
CA PRO A 56 1.92 53.31 -38.52
C PRO A 56 2.19 51.91 -37.95
N MET A 57 3.03 51.84 -36.91
CA MET A 57 3.28 50.59 -36.19
C MET A 57 2.00 50.16 -35.45
N LEU A 58 1.53 48.95 -35.73
CA LEU A 58 0.29 48.41 -35.19
C LEU A 58 0.48 47.93 -33.74
N ASP A 59 -0.52 48.13 -32.88
CA ASP A 59 -0.53 47.54 -31.54
C ASP A 59 -0.60 46.00 -31.67
N PRO A 60 0.18 45.24 -30.88
CA PRO A 60 0.07 43.78 -30.81
C PRO A 60 -1.36 43.24 -30.66
N LYS A 61 -2.27 43.96 -29.98
CA LYS A 61 -3.68 43.55 -29.85
C LYS A 61 -4.45 43.67 -31.16
N ASP A 62 -4.17 44.70 -31.96
CA ASP A 62 -4.83 44.94 -33.24
C ASP A 62 -4.25 44.02 -34.34
N GLN A 63 -2.98 43.62 -34.19
CA GLN A 63 -2.36 42.61 -35.06
C GLN A 63 -3.12 41.28 -35.05
N ALA A 64 -3.73 40.91 -33.92
CA ALA A 64 -4.54 39.70 -33.82
C ALA A 64 -5.85 39.77 -34.63
N LEU A 65 -6.40 40.97 -34.83
CA LEU A 65 -7.65 41.19 -35.58
C LEU A 65 -7.44 41.10 -37.10
N LEU A 66 -6.20 41.24 -37.58
CA LEU A 66 -5.83 41.09 -38.99
C LEU A 66 -5.64 39.62 -39.42
N LEU A 67 -5.67 38.68 -38.47
CA LEU A 67 -5.57 37.26 -38.77
C LEU A 67 -6.85 36.82 -39.49
N ASP A 68 -6.69 36.12 -40.62
CA ASP A 68 -7.81 35.56 -41.35
C ASP A 68 -8.56 34.57 -40.43
N PRO A 69 -9.88 34.73 -40.20
CA PRO A 69 -10.66 33.77 -39.42
C PRO A 69 -10.57 32.35 -39.98
N SER A 70 -10.23 32.16 -41.26
CA SER A 70 -9.97 30.83 -41.84
C SER A 70 -8.78 30.10 -41.19
N ASN A 71 -7.83 30.85 -40.61
CA ASN A 71 -6.61 30.34 -40.00
C ASN A 71 -6.70 30.27 -38.45
N SER A 72 -7.76 30.85 -37.85
CA SER A 72 -8.00 30.85 -36.39
C SER A 72 -9.27 30.11 -35.96
N LEU A 73 -10.19 29.81 -36.89
CA LEU A 73 -11.33 28.93 -36.61
C LEU A 73 -10.93 27.49 -36.84
N GLY A 74 -10.42 26.87 -35.78
CA GLY A 74 -10.46 25.41 -35.67
C GLY A 74 -11.90 24.93 -35.87
N SER A 75 -12.12 24.23 -36.98
CA SER A 75 -13.20 23.25 -37.19
C SER A 75 -14.61 23.65 -36.75
N PHE A 76 -15.26 24.51 -37.54
CA PHE A 76 -16.70 24.35 -37.79
C PHE A 76 -16.97 24.51 -39.28
N ASN A 77 -16.57 23.51 -40.08
CA ASN A 77 -17.30 23.24 -41.31
C ASN A 77 -17.13 21.81 -41.84
N VAL A 78 -18.29 21.25 -42.16
CA VAL A 78 -18.53 20.00 -42.85
C VAL A 78 -18.00 20.13 -44.30
N GLY A 79 -16.99 19.33 -44.63
CA GLY A 79 -16.65 18.92 -46.00
C GLY A 79 -16.09 19.98 -46.96
N ALA A 80 -14.77 19.97 -47.19
CA ALA A 80 -14.17 20.15 -48.52
C ALA A 80 -12.65 19.85 -48.49
N SER A 81 -12.19 19.14 -49.52
CA SER A 81 -10.78 18.92 -49.85
C SER A 81 -10.03 20.23 -50.14
N GLY A 82 -8.80 20.35 -49.68
CA GLY A 82 -7.90 21.43 -50.07
C GLY A 82 -6.50 21.26 -49.48
N SER A 83 -5.49 21.34 -50.34
CA SER A 83 -4.09 20.99 -50.12
C SER A 83 -3.29 22.06 -49.37
N GLY A 84 -2.41 21.62 -48.47
CA GLY A 84 -1.06 22.19 -48.36
C GLY A 84 -0.75 23.07 -47.14
N THR A 85 0.27 22.62 -46.40
CA THR A 85 1.10 23.32 -45.39
C THR A 85 0.84 22.85 -43.97
N SER A 86 1.75 21.98 -43.52
CA SER A 86 1.83 21.38 -42.20
C SER A 86 2.28 22.40 -41.15
N THR A 87 1.34 23.02 -40.45
CA THR A 87 1.55 23.51 -39.08
C THR A 87 1.10 22.43 -38.09
N PRO A 88 1.84 22.18 -37.00
CA PRO A 88 1.57 21.07 -36.10
C PRO A 88 0.24 21.32 -35.37
N THR A 89 -0.80 20.64 -35.82
CA THR A 89 -2.05 20.54 -35.09
C THR A 89 -1.76 19.80 -33.78
N THR A 90 -1.94 20.49 -32.65
CA THR A 90 -2.07 19.83 -31.36
C THR A 90 -3.28 18.91 -31.47
N VAL A 91 -3.03 17.63 -31.72
CA VAL A 91 -4.09 16.63 -31.85
C VAL A 91 -5.00 16.72 -30.62
N PRO A 92 -6.32 16.94 -30.79
CA PRO A 92 -7.23 17.02 -29.66
C PRO A 92 -7.10 15.71 -28.87
N HIS A 93 -6.82 15.83 -27.57
CA HIS A 93 -6.63 14.68 -26.68
C HIS A 93 -8.00 14.04 -26.41
N VAL A 94 -8.41 13.22 -27.37
CA VAL A 94 -9.67 12.49 -27.35
C VAL A 94 -9.44 11.16 -26.64
N THR A 95 -10.12 10.93 -25.51
CA THR A 95 -9.90 9.78 -24.61
C THR A 95 -10.18 8.42 -25.25
N TRP A 96 -10.95 8.37 -26.35
CA TRP A 96 -11.22 7.14 -27.11
C TRP A 96 -10.26 6.91 -28.29
N LEU A 97 -9.48 7.92 -28.68
CA LEU A 97 -8.56 7.81 -29.82
C LEU A 97 -7.14 7.54 -29.31
N ARG A 98 -6.69 6.28 -29.39
CA ARG A 98 -5.32 5.91 -29.03
C ARG A 98 -4.35 6.31 -30.15
N LYS A 99 -3.15 6.74 -29.76
CA LYS A 99 -2.03 6.97 -30.70
C LYS A 99 -1.70 5.65 -31.39
N THR A 100 -1.48 5.69 -32.71
CA THR A 100 -1.05 4.52 -33.48
C THR A 100 0.36 4.11 -33.07
N GLU A 101 0.55 2.85 -32.67
CA GLU A 101 1.87 2.29 -32.41
C GLU A 101 2.51 1.86 -33.74
N TYR A 102 3.73 2.32 -33.99
CA TYR A 102 4.53 1.85 -35.12
C TYR A 102 5.24 0.55 -34.72
N LEU A 103 5.14 -0.47 -35.58
CA LEU A 103 5.82 -1.76 -35.41
C LEU A 103 7.33 -1.54 -35.29
N SER A 104 7.80 -1.45 -34.06
CA SER A 104 9.21 -1.31 -33.71
C SER A 104 9.79 -2.71 -33.57
N ARG A 105 11.04 -2.94 -34.00
CA ARG A 105 11.65 -4.29 -33.96
C ARG A 105 11.82 -4.85 -32.54
N ASP A 106 11.69 -3.99 -31.52
CA ASP A 106 11.62 -4.31 -30.09
C ASP A 106 10.19 -4.22 -29.53
N SER A 107 9.16 -4.40 -30.37
CA SER A 107 7.84 -4.79 -29.86
C SER A 107 7.98 -6.22 -29.35
N SER A 108 8.46 -6.35 -28.11
CA SER A 108 8.24 -7.56 -27.32
C SER A 108 6.74 -7.79 -27.37
N PHE A 109 6.33 -8.68 -28.26
CA PHE A 109 5.03 -9.32 -28.17
C PHE A 109 4.87 -9.65 -26.70
N ARG A 110 3.73 -9.22 -26.12
CA ARG A 110 3.22 -9.84 -24.91
C ARG A 110 2.91 -11.30 -25.29
N SER A 111 3.97 -12.08 -25.52
CA SER A 111 3.91 -13.51 -25.51
C SER A 111 3.43 -13.83 -24.12
N SER A 112 2.21 -14.35 -24.08
CA SER A 112 1.83 -15.51 -23.31
C SER A 112 2.82 -15.86 -22.19
N GLN A 113 2.32 -15.92 -20.97
CA GLN A 113 2.98 -16.34 -19.73
C GLN A 113 3.58 -17.77 -19.77
N HIS A 114 3.87 -18.32 -20.94
CA HIS A 114 4.47 -19.62 -21.21
C HIS A 114 5.61 -19.55 -22.25
N THR A 115 6.34 -18.43 -22.30
CA THR A 115 7.65 -18.44 -22.98
C THR A 115 8.67 -18.69 -21.89
N GLU A 116 9.10 -19.94 -21.77
CA GLU A 116 10.23 -20.28 -20.90
C GLU A 116 11.36 -19.30 -21.17
N HIS A 117 11.81 -18.63 -20.11
CA HIS A 117 12.98 -17.78 -20.16
C HIS A 117 14.10 -18.63 -20.77
N LYS A 118 14.46 -18.34 -22.01
CA LYS A 118 15.62 -18.95 -22.63
C LYS A 118 16.79 -18.58 -21.73
N PRO A 119 17.37 -19.54 -20.97
CA PRO A 119 18.40 -19.19 -20.01
C PRO A 119 19.54 -18.59 -20.82
N ILE A 120 19.88 -17.35 -20.48
CA ILE A 120 21.20 -16.83 -20.80
C ILE A 120 22.15 -17.88 -20.23
N PRO A 121 23.12 -18.41 -20.99
CA PRO A 121 24.03 -19.40 -20.45
C PRO A 121 24.83 -18.74 -19.34
N GLU A 122 24.38 -18.95 -18.10
CA GLU A 122 25.10 -18.50 -16.93
C GLU A 122 26.46 -19.20 -16.96
N ALA A 123 27.51 -18.42 -16.72
CA ALA A 123 28.85 -18.99 -16.59
C ALA A 123 28.81 -20.10 -15.52
N PRO A 124 29.53 -21.21 -15.69
CA PRO A 124 29.55 -22.28 -14.71
C PRO A 124 29.94 -21.70 -13.34
N ILE A 125 28.99 -21.71 -12.40
CA ILE A 125 29.14 -21.15 -11.07
C ILE A 125 29.98 -22.12 -10.24
N ASP A 126 31.05 -21.63 -9.63
CA ASP A 126 31.85 -22.41 -8.69
C ASP A 126 31.12 -22.55 -7.36
N VAL A 127 30.64 -23.76 -7.06
CA VAL A 127 29.89 -24.07 -5.82
C VAL A 127 30.79 -24.47 -4.65
N SER A 128 32.12 -24.33 -4.76
CA SER A 128 33.03 -24.63 -3.65
C SER A 128 32.78 -23.72 -2.44
N ARG A 129 33.00 -24.22 -1.22
CA ARG A 129 32.81 -23.44 0.02
C ARG A 129 33.60 -22.13 0.02
N SER A 130 34.82 -22.15 -0.48
CA SER A 130 35.67 -20.95 -0.63
C SER A 130 35.10 -19.94 -1.61
N ALA A 131 34.47 -20.39 -2.70
CA ALA A 131 33.81 -19.51 -3.65
C ALA A 131 32.54 -18.90 -3.05
N GLN A 132 31.74 -19.70 -2.35
CA GLN A 132 30.55 -19.22 -1.64
C GLN A 132 30.88 -18.13 -0.62
N ILE A 133 31.89 -18.34 0.24
CA ILE A 133 32.31 -17.35 1.24
C ILE A 133 32.74 -16.05 0.54
N ARG A 134 33.57 -16.15 -0.50
CA ARG A 134 34.03 -14.98 -1.27
C ARG A 134 32.88 -14.23 -1.92
N ASP A 135 31.91 -14.94 -2.50
CA ASP A 135 30.76 -14.33 -3.18
C ASP A 135 29.81 -13.67 -2.16
N ILE A 136 29.63 -14.29 -0.99
CA ILE A 136 28.87 -13.70 0.14
C ILE A 136 29.56 -12.42 0.61
N GLU A 137 30.86 -12.46 0.94
CA GLU A 137 31.62 -11.28 1.37
C GLU A 137 31.61 -10.16 0.31
N ALA A 138 31.73 -10.51 -0.97
CA ALA A 138 31.65 -9.55 -2.07
C ALA A 138 30.27 -8.88 -2.17
N SER A 139 29.18 -9.61 -1.86
CA SER A 139 27.83 -9.06 -1.85
C SER A 139 27.66 -8.00 -0.74
N PHE A 140 28.15 -8.27 0.47
CA PHE A 140 28.12 -7.33 1.60
C PHE A 140 29.04 -6.12 1.37
N ALA A 141 30.26 -6.34 0.85
CA ALA A 141 31.19 -5.26 0.53
C ALA A 141 30.67 -4.32 -0.58
N SER A 142 29.92 -4.87 -1.53
CA SER A 142 29.27 -4.08 -2.58
C SER A 142 28.09 -3.26 -2.05
N ALA A 143 27.37 -3.79 -1.06
CA ALA A 143 26.21 -3.15 -0.45
C ALA A 143 26.56 -2.11 0.62
N THR A 144 27.69 -2.26 1.32
CA THR A 144 28.04 -1.44 2.50
C THR A 144 29.17 -0.45 2.21
N ASP A 145 30.33 -0.92 1.72
CA ASP A 145 31.54 -0.08 1.64
C ASP A 145 31.59 0.82 0.40
N ASN A 146 30.99 0.39 -0.72
CA ASN A 146 31.04 1.08 -2.01
C ASN A 146 29.68 1.63 -2.45
N PHE A 147 28.77 1.86 -1.49
CA PHE A 147 27.41 2.26 -1.81
C PHE A 147 27.29 3.79 -1.96
N ASP A 148 27.12 4.26 -3.19
CA ASP A 148 26.79 5.66 -3.50
C ASP A 148 25.53 5.74 -4.36
N LEU A 149 24.49 6.39 -3.82
CA LEU A 149 23.20 6.64 -4.47
C LEU A 149 23.32 7.29 -5.84
N THR A 150 24.33 8.14 -6.04
CA THR A 150 24.50 8.90 -7.28
C THR A 150 25.07 8.07 -8.43
N THR A 151 25.73 6.96 -8.11
CA THR A 151 26.40 6.09 -9.10
C THR A 151 25.50 4.96 -9.60
N LEU A 152 24.40 4.69 -8.89
CA LEU A 152 23.46 3.63 -9.20
C LEU A 152 22.71 3.90 -10.50
N ARG A 153 22.75 2.91 -11.41
CA ARG A 153 22.01 2.93 -12.68
C ARG A 153 21.10 1.73 -12.76
N HIS A 154 19.84 1.96 -13.14
CA HIS A 154 18.90 0.87 -13.32
C HIS A 154 19.31 -0.02 -14.51
N PRO A 155 19.40 -1.37 -14.35
CA PRO A 155 19.92 -2.28 -15.37
C PRO A 155 19.27 -2.15 -16.75
N ASN A 156 17.94 -1.99 -16.78
CA ASN A 156 17.16 -1.87 -18.03
C ASN A 156 16.84 -0.42 -18.44
N LYS A 157 17.10 0.58 -17.59
CA LYS A 157 16.62 1.97 -17.78
C LYS A 157 17.66 2.97 -17.24
N PRO A 158 18.74 3.23 -17.99
CA PRO A 158 19.87 4.01 -17.48
C PRO A 158 19.55 5.48 -17.16
N ASN A 159 18.38 5.99 -17.58
CA ASN A 159 17.94 7.36 -17.33
C ASN A 159 17.19 7.53 -15.99
N VAL A 160 17.09 6.46 -15.19
CA VAL A 160 16.46 6.50 -13.86
C VAL A 160 17.54 6.55 -12.79
N THR A 161 17.39 7.46 -11.84
CA THR A 161 18.26 7.64 -10.68
C THR A 161 17.58 7.13 -9.42
N ALA A 162 18.35 6.50 -8.52
CA ALA A 162 17.85 6.12 -7.20
C ALA A 162 17.62 7.39 -6.35
N VAL A 163 16.50 7.42 -5.63
CA VAL A 163 16.14 8.54 -4.74
C VAL A 163 16.58 8.24 -3.31
N GLU A 164 16.26 7.04 -2.82
CA GLU A 164 16.57 6.58 -1.48
C GLU A 164 16.93 5.09 -1.49
N SER A 165 17.68 4.68 -0.47
CA SER A 165 18.01 3.29 -0.17
C SER A 165 17.69 2.98 1.28
N TYR A 166 17.15 1.79 1.51
CA TYR A 166 16.88 1.26 2.83
C TYR A 166 17.64 -0.06 2.98
N GLU A 167 18.46 -0.17 4.01
CA GLU A 167 19.18 -1.41 4.33
C GLU A 167 18.20 -2.43 4.89
N VAL A 168 18.25 -3.66 4.41
CA VAL A 168 17.35 -4.73 4.87
C VAL A 168 17.99 -5.43 6.06
N LEU A 169 17.45 -5.22 7.26
CA LEU A 169 17.99 -5.72 8.52
C LEU A 169 16.94 -6.56 9.26
N PRO A 170 17.33 -7.62 10.00
CA PRO A 170 16.40 -8.32 10.88
C PRO A 170 15.94 -7.40 12.02
N ASP A 171 14.64 -7.41 12.35
CA ASP A 171 14.09 -6.56 13.41
C ASP A 171 14.28 -7.19 14.79
N ALA A 172 15.29 -6.75 15.55
CA ALA A 172 15.58 -7.23 16.90
C ALA A 172 14.42 -7.01 17.91
N SER A 173 13.59 -5.98 17.72
CA SER A 173 12.57 -5.60 18.71
C SER A 173 11.33 -6.48 18.68
N ILE A 174 10.94 -6.93 17.48
CA ILE A 174 9.78 -7.79 17.25
C ILE A 174 10.21 -9.23 17.03
N TRP A 175 11.52 -9.52 17.04
CA TRP A 175 12.03 -10.86 16.75
C TRP A 175 11.47 -11.92 17.69
N ALA A 176 11.35 -11.58 18.98
CA ALA A 176 10.78 -12.44 20.00
C ALA A 176 9.26 -12.66 19.87
N ASN A 177 8.57 -11.90 19.02
CA ASN A 177 7.14 -12.06 18.81
C ASN A 177 6.86 -13.04 17.66
N ALA A 178 5.94 -13.95 17.87
CA ALA A 178 5.39 -14.81 16.82
C ALA A 178 4.28 -14.07 16.05
N TYR A 179 4.34 -14.13 14.72
CA TYR A 179 3.34 -13.52 13.82
C TYR A 179 2.70 -14.58 12.93
N ASP A 180 1.37 -14.66 12.98
CA ASP A 180 0.56 -15.52 12.13
C ASP A 180 -0.25 -14.68 11.13
N LEU A 181 -0.31 -15.11 9.85
CA LEU A 181 -1.15 -14.47 8.84
C LEU A 181 -2.48 -15.22 8.68
N PHE A 182 -3.57 -14.55 9.07
CA PHE A 182 -4.93 -15.06 8.86
C PHE A 182 -5.58 -14.44 7.61
N ARG A 183 -5.94 -15.28 6.63
CA ARG A 183 -6.71 -14.88 5.45
C ARG A 183 -8.16 -15.32 5.56
N PHE A 184 -9.08 -14.36 5.56
CA PHE A 184 -10.52 -14.62 5.62
C PHE A 184 -11.12 -14.74 4.22
N SER A 185 -11.94 -15.77 3.99
CA SER A 185 -12.68 -15.91 2.71
C SER A 185 -13.82 -14.90 2.54
N GLU A 186 -14.32 -14.33 3.64
CA GLU A 186 -15.41 -13.37 3.72
C GLU A 186 -14.97 -12.21 4.62
N ARG A 187 -15.57 -11.02 4.44
CA ARG A 187 -15.28 -9.86 5.28
C ARG A 187 -15.52 -10.21 6.76
N PRO A 188 -14.52 -10.05 7.65
CA PRO A 188 -14.66 -10.40 9.06
C PRO A 188 -15.52 -9.41 9.87
N GLY A 189 -15.89 -8.25 9.30
CA GLY A 189 -16.85 -7.34 9.93
C GLY A 189 -18.26 -7.94 9.96
N ASP A 190 -18.98 -7.77 11.07
CA ASP A 190 -20.39 -8.21 11.19
C ASP A 190 -21.39 -7.16 10.67
N ARG A 191 -20.94 -5.91 10.52
CA ARG A 191 -21.79 -4.79 10.12
C ARG A 191 -21.80 -4.61 8.60
N PRO A 192 -22.97 -4.35 7.99
CA PRO A 192 -23.05 -3.99 6.58
C PRO A 192 -22.52 -2.56 6.42
N ARG A 193 -21.22 -2.44 6.11
CA ARG A 193 -20.58 -1.18 5.75
C ARG A 193 -20.20 -1.17 4.27
N PRO A 194 -20.10 0.03 3.65
CA PRO A 194 -19.49 0.17 2.34
C PRO A 194 -18.10 -0.50 2.30
N PRO A 195 -17.64 -0.99 1.13
CA PRO A 195 -16.32 -1.60 0.99
C PRO A 195 -15.17 -0.65 1.35
N GLU A 196 -15.40 0.66 1.25
CA GLU A 196 -14.39 1.71 1.43
C GLU A 196 -14.21 2.15 2.88
N GLU A 197 -15.11 1.78 3.79
CA GLU A 197 -15.04 2.16 5.20
C GLU A 197 -14.54 0.97 6.03
N ASP A 198 -13.32 1.06 6.55
CA ASP A 198 -12.71 0.04 7.41
C ASP A 198 -13.32 0.05 8.82
N ASP A 199 -13.40 -1.14 9.42
CA ASP A 199 -13.97 -1.31 10.76
C ASP A 199 -12.84 -1.30 11.81
N PRO A 200 -12.74 -0.27 12.68
CA PRO A 200 -11.64 -0.13 13.64
C PRO A 200 -11.58 -1.29 14.66
N ARG A 201 -12.68 -2.05 14.81
CA ARG A 201 -12.73 -3.21 15.71
C ARG A 201 -11.93 -4.40 15.17
N LEU A 202 -11.65 -4.45 13.87
CA LEU A 202 -10.89 -5.54 13.25
C LEU A 202 -9.42 -5.53 13.67
N ASP A 203 -8.85 -4.34 13.93
CA ASP A 203 -7.46 -4.17 14.38
C ASP A 203 -7.20 -4.79 15.76
N CYS A 204 -8.24 -4.86 16.60
CA CYS A 204 -8.14 -5.36 17.97
C CYS A 204 -8.82 -6.72 18.15
N ALA A 205 -9.11 -7.42 17.05
CA ALA A 205 -9.86 -8.67 17.13
C ALA A 205 -9.05 -9.77 17.84
N VAL A 206 -9.74 -10.56 18.66
CA VAL A 206 -9.12 -11.67 19.41
C VAL A 206 -9.56 -12.98 18.81
N LEU A 207 -8.58 -13.83 18.52
CA LEU A 207 -8.76 -15.18 18.01
C LEU A 207 -8.36 -16.17 19.10
N ARG A 208 -9.29 -17.08 19.46
CA ARG A 208 -8.99 -18.16 20.40
C ARG A 208 -9.01 -19.50 19.67
N PRO A 209 -7.90 -20.26 19.66
CA PRO A 209 -7.92 -21.63 19.17
C PRO A 209 -8.78 -22.50 20.10
N MET A 210 -9.66 -23.30 19.50
CA MET A 210 -10.54 -24.24 20.16
C MET A 210 -10.47 -25.58 19.43
N GLU A 211 -10.45 -26.66 20.19
CA GLU A 211 -10.55 -28.02 19.68
C GLU A 211 -11.83 -28.64 20.24
N ALA A 212 -12.67 -29.18 19.36
CA ALA A 212 -13.81 -30.00 19.78
C ALA A 212 -13.98 -31.17 18.80
N GLU A 213 -14.12 -32.37 19.35
CA GLU A 213 -14.41 -33.60 18.57
C GLU A 213 -13.43 -33.86 17.41
N GLY A 214 -12.16 -33.45 17.56
CA GLY A 214 -11.11 -33.59 16.54
C GLY A 214 -11.06 -32.47 15.49
N ASP A 215 -12.03 -31.54 15.51
CA ASP A 215 -12.04 -30.37 14.65
C ASP A 215 -11.40 -29.16 15.34
N HIS A 216 -10.44 -28.53 14.67
CA HIS A 216 -9.77 -27.32 15.12
C HIS A 216 -10.48 -26.09 14.53
N PHE A 217 -11.01 -25.22 15.39
CA PHE A 217 -11.68 -23.98 14.97
C PHE A 217 -11.22 -22.80 15.82
N LEU A 218 -11.31 -21.59 15.26
CA LEU A 218 -10.97 -20.35 15.94
C LEU A 218 -12.25 -19.61 16.30
N ALA A 219 -12.45 -19.36 17.58
CA ALA A 219 -13.51 -18.48 18.06
C ALA A 219 -13.07 -17.01 17.88
N TYR A 220 -13.91 -16.22 17.21
CA TYR A 220 -13.64 -14.83 16.87
C TYR A 220 -14.39 -13.87 17.79
N TYR A 221 -13.65 -12.96 18.41
CA TYR A 221 -14.16 -11.99 19.38
C TYR A 221 -13.90 -10.55 18.92
N LEU A 222 -14.91 -9.69 19.04
CA LEU A 222 -14.82 -8.25 18.73
C LEU A 222 -15.35 -7.40 19.88
N THR A 223 -14.89 -6.16 19.98
CA THR A 223 -15.46 -5.17 20.88
C THR A 223 -16.87 -4.75 20.42
N LYS A 224 -17.68 -4.25 21.38
CA LYS A 224 -19.05 -3.81 21.09
C LYS A 224 -19.08 -2.48 20.35
N GLY A 225 -18.25 -1.52 20.78
CA GLY A 225 -18.19 -0.15 20.27
C GLY A 225 -16.91 0.13 19.49
N ASP A 226 -17.00 1.07 18.56
CA ASP A 226 -15.86 1.50 17.73
C ASP A 226 -14.91 2.38 18.59
N ASP A 227 -15.48 3.17 19.51
CA ASP A 227 -14.72 3.97 20.49
C ASP A 227 -13.85 3.08 21.39
N THR A 228 -14.44 2.01 21.95
CA THR A 228 -13.71 1.05 22.81
C THR A 228 -12.57 0.34 22.07
N ALA A 229 -12.71 0.08 20.76
CA ALA A 229 -11.61 -0.48 19.98
C ALA A 229 -10.48 0.52 19.77
N THR A 230 -10.82 1.79 19.52
CA THR A 230 -9.85 2.85 19.28
C THR A 230 -9.10 3.19 20.57
N GLU A 231 -9.80 3.27 21.69
CA GLU A 231 -9.20 3.45 23.02
C GLU A 231 -8.26 2.29 23.36
N PHE A 232 -8.68 1.04 23.16
CA PHE A 232 -7.83 -0.13 23.39
C PHE A 232 -6.58 -0.13 22.50
N LYS A 233 -6.72 0.23 21.22
CA LYS A 233 -5.60 0.36 20.28
C LYS A 233 -4.61 1.43 20.73
N ASN A 234 -5.11 2.62 21.07
CA ASN A 234 -4.29 3.74 21.51
C ASN A 234 -3.60 3.44 22.85
N ALA A 235 -4.31 2.83 23.79
CA ALA A 235 -3.75 2.38 25.06
C ALA A 235 -2.62 1.37 24.83
N ARG A 236 -2.81 0.39 23.93
CA ARG A 236 -1.75 -0.59 23.60
C ARG A 236 -0.54 0.03 22.93
N LEU A 237 -0.72 1.06 22.10
CA LEU A 237 0.37 1.77 21.43
C LEU A 237 1.16 2.68 22.39
N ALA A 238 0.48 3.34 23.33
CA ALA A 238 1.12 4.25 24.28
C ALA A 238 1.78 3.52 25.47
N ARG A 239 1.41 2.27 25.73
CA ARG A 239 1.85 1.53 26.91
C ARG A 239 3.23 0.89 26.70
N PRO A 240 4.17 1.03 27.65
CA PRO A 240 5.40 0.24 27.65
C PRO A 240 5.12 -1.21 28.04
N VAL A 241 5.96 -2.14 27.55
CA VAL A 241 5.80 -3.60 27.73
C VAL A 241 5.65 -4.02 29.20
N ASN A 242 6.27 -3.29 30.13
CA ASN A 242 6.30 -3.63 31.56
C ASN A 242 5.38 -2.76 32.44
N ALA A 243 4.33 -2.16 31.88
CA ALA A 243 3.40 -1.34 32.67
C ALA A 243 2.52 -2.17 33.63
N ASP A 244 2.25 -1.60 34.81
CA ASP A 244 1.43 -2.19 35.88
C ASP A 244 -0.01 -2.49 35.45
N GLN A 245 -0.65 -3.46 36.12
CA GLN A 245 -2.00 -3.99 35.82
C GLN A 245 -3.15 -3.08 36.30
N ASP A 246 -3.01 -1.75 36.22
CA ASP A 246 -3.94 -0.83 36.89
C ASP A 246 -5.23 -0.53 36.09
N GLU A 247 -5.40 -1.14 34.91
CA GLU A 247 -6.43 -0.73 33.94
C GLU A 247 -7.61 -1.71 33.90
N GLU A 248 -8.81 -1.17 33.68
CA GLU A 248 -10.02 -1.98 33.61
C GLU A 248 -9.99 -2.97 32.44
N PRO A 249 -10.41 -4.23 32.65
CA PRO A 249 -10.37 -5.23 31.60
C PRO A 249 -11.31 -4.87 30.45
N THR A 250 -10.78 -4.84 29.22
CA THR A 250 -11.57 -4.56 28.03
C THR A 250 -12.40 -5.79 27.67
N THR A 251 -13.70 -5.58 27.44
CA THR A 251 -14.65 -6.65 27.17
C THR A 251 -14.81 -6.89 25.67
N PHE A 252 -14.62 -8.13 25.24
CA PHE A 252 -14.86 -8.59 23.88
C PHE A 252 -16.03 -9.58 23.85
N HIS A 253 -16.84 -9.47 22.81
CA HIS A 253 -18.01 -10.31 22.59
C HIS A 253 -17.73 -11.33 21.51
N PHE A 254 -18.25 -12.53 21.72
CA PHE A 254 -18.24 -13.57 20.72
C PHE A 254 -19.03 -13.13 19.48
N VAL A 255 -18.44 -13.31 18.31
CA VAL A 255 -19.07 -12.99 17.02
C VAL A 255 -19.38 -14.27 16.24
N ARG A 256 -18.35 -15.08 15.93
CA ARG A 256 -18.51 -16.28 15.11
C ARG A 256 -17.31 -17.24 15.24
N ASP A 257 -17.49 -18.46 14.75
CA ASP A 257 -16.43 -19.46 14.69
C ASP A 257 -15.90 -19.57 13.25
N TYR A 258 -14.59 -19.69 13.13
CA TYR A 258 -13.89 -19.95 11.87
C TYR A 258 -13.28 -21.33 11.88
N GLU A 259 -13.50 -22.08 10.82
CA GLU A 259 -12.83 -23.33 10.53
C GLU A 259 -11.53 -23.05 9.79
N VAL A 260 -10.46 -23.74 10.18
CA VAL A 260 -9.16 -23.65 9.52
C VAL A 260 -9.15 -24.60 8.32
N VAL A 261 -9.17 -24.05 7.11
CA VAL A 261 -9.24 -24.85 5.88
C VAL A 261 -7.86 -25.34 5.46
N ARG A 262 -6.86 -24.50 5.67
CA ARG A 262 -5.49 -24.77 5.27
C ARG A 262 -4.56 -24.05 6.23
N VAL A 263 -3.60 -24.80 6.76
CA VAL A 263 -2.44 -24.29 7.48
C VAL A 263 -1.24 -24.48 6.57
N GLU A 264 -0.58 -23.39 6.22
CA GLU A 264 0.71 -23.39 5.57
C GLU A 264 1.73 -23.02 6.65
N GLN A 265 2.51 -24.02 7.07
CA GLN A 265 3.63 -23.85 7.98
C GLN A 265 4.87 -23.49 7.15
N GLU A 266 5.69 -22.56 7.66
CA GLU A 266 6.88 -22.03 6.99
C GLU A 266 6.56 -21.40 5.63
N VAL A 267 6.20 -20.11 5.64
CA VAL A 267 5.92 -19.35 4.42
C VAL A 267 7.18 -18.59 4.01
N PRO A 268 8.05 -19.13 3.13
CA PRO A 268 9.32 -18.49 2.79
C PRO A 268 9.16 -17.21 1.95
N ASN A 269 7.96 -16.94 1.46
CA ASN A 269 7.69 -15.86 0.50
C ASN A 269 7.00 -14.64 1.14
N GLU A 270 6.65 -14.68 2.42
CA GLU A 270 5.92 -13.60 3.10
C GLU A 270 6.71 -13.11 4.32
N PHE A 271 7.00 -11.81 4.32
CA PHE A 271 7.75 -11.13 5.37
C PHE A 271 6.97 -9.92 5.85
N LEU A 272 7.03 -9.67 7.15
CA LEU A 272 6.68 -8.37 7.72
C LEU A 272 7.84 -7.42 7.46
N LEU A 273 7.55 -6.27 6.85
CA LEU A 273 8.55 -5.21 6.62
C LEU A 273 8.11 -3.93 7.35
N VAL A 274 8.98 -3.43 8.21
CA VAL A 274 8.82 -2.15 8.90
C VAL A 274 9.85 -1.18 8.34
N LEU A 275 9.38 -0.10 7.72
CA LEU A 275 10.25 0.95 7.21
C LEU A 275 10.43 2.00 8.30
N ASP A 276 11.68 2.21 8.71
CA ASP A 276 12.04 3.26 9.65
C ASP A 276 12.93 4.29 8.95
N GLU A 277 12.56 5.57 9.07
CA GLU A 277 13.33 6.69 8.52
C GLU A 277 14.46 7.14 9.45
N GLY A 278 14.55 6.57 10.67
CA GLY A 278 15.60 6.85 11.65
C GLY A 278 15.37 8.12 12.48
N ASP A 279 14.18 8.73 12.39
CA ASP A 279 13.79 9.95 13.12
C ASP A 279 12.96 9.65 14.39
N MET A 280 12.85 8.37 14.77
CA MET A 280 12.13 7.97 15.99
C MET A 280 13.05 8.15 17.21
N ASP A 281 13.12 9.38 17.74
CA ASP A 281 13.65 9.64 19.07
C ASP A 281 12.76 8.93 20.11
N VAL A 282 13.32 7.92 20.79
CA VAL A 282 12.68 7.13 21.87
C VAL A 282 12.18 8.02 23.05
N LYS A 283 12.57 9.30 23.07
CA LYS A 283 12.14 10.29 24.06
C LYS A 283 10.67 10.73 23.95
N ASP A 284 10.02 10.54 22.80
CA ASP A 284 8.66 11.05 22.60
C ASP A 284 7.56 10.16 23.22
N PHE A 285 7.91 8.95 23.70
CA PHE A 285 6.91 7.97 24.16
C PHE A 285 7.11 7.43 25.59
N ILE A 286 8.24 7.66 26.27
CA ILE A 286 8.49 7.10 27.60
C ILE A 286 8.93 8.20 28.59
N PRO A 287 8.13 8.52 29.62
CA PRO A 287 8.57 9.38 30.72
C PRO A 287 9.53 8.62 31.64
N ASP A 288 10.77 9.12 31.70
CA ASP A 288 11.74 9.12 32.81
C ASP A 288 11.61 7.95 33.84
N THR A 289 11.79 6.72 33.37
CA THR A 289 12.05 5.55 34.24
C THR A 289 13.27 4.80 33.71
N ASP A 290 14.04 4.20 34.63
CA ASP A 290 15.36 3.57 34.45
C ASP A 290 15.37 2.33 33.51
N VAL A 291 14.89 2.49 32.28
CA VAL A 291 15.06 1.54 31.18
C VAL A 291 16.29 2.00 30.39
N LYS A 292 17.30 1.14 30.24
CA LYS A 292 18.45 1.41 29.38
C LYS A 292 17.93 1.94 28.03
N PRO A 293 18.44 3.08 27.52
CA PRO A 293 17.93 3.64 26.28
C PRO A 293 18.13 2.61 25.18
N SER A 294 17.03 2.01 24.70
CA SER A 294 17.04 1.24 23.47
C SER A 294 17.58 2.18 22.40
N GLN A 295 18.68 1.78 21.75
CA GLN A 295 19.34 2.65 20.78
C GLN A 295 18.32 3.03 19.69
N PRO A 296 18.24 4.31 19.28
CA PRO A 296 17.36 4.72 18.20
C PRO A 296 17.70 3.87 16.97
N ARG A 297 16.66 3.34 16.33
CA ARG A 297 16.83 2.47 15.16
C ARG A 297 17.49 3.25 14.03
N ALA A 298 18.43 2.62 13.34
CA ALA A 298 19.02 3.19 12.15
C ALA A 298 17.97 3.26 11.03
N LYS A 299 18.16 4.19 10.08
CA LYS A 299 17.34 4.23 8.87
C LYS A 299 17.48 2.90 8.13
N GLY A 300 16.39 2.15 8.02
CA GLY A 300 16.43 0.78 7.53
C GLY A 300 15.07 0.18 7.29
N ALA A 301 15.05 -0.87 6.49
CA ALA A 301 13.92 -1.73 6.26
C ALA A 301 14.09 -2.98 7.15
N TYR A 302 13.34 -3.01 8.23
CA TYR A 302 13.40 -4.07 9.22
C TYR A 302 12.47 -5.21 8.84
N TYR A 303 12.97 -6.45 8.77
CA TYR A 303 12.16 -7.61 8.38
C TYR A 303 12.00 -8.63 9.50
N LYS A 304 10.85 -9.31 9.48
CA LYS A 304 10.55 -10.51 10.28
C LYS A 304 9.78 -11.51 9.39
N ASN A 305 10.13 -12.78 9.49
CA ASN A 305 9.45 -13.87 8.80
C ASN A 305 8.07 -14.15 9.43
N ILE A 306 7.09 -14.51 8.59
CA ILE A 306 5.79 -15.01 9.06
C ILE A 306 5.89 -16.52 9.23
N GLU A 307 5.58 -17.02 10.42
CA GLU A 307 5.76 -18.44 10.77
C GLU A 307 4.67 -19.31 10.14
N ARG A 308 3.42 -18.85 10.21
CA ARG A 308 2.27 -19.60 9.71
C ARG A 308 1.29 -18.72 8.98
N LYS A 309 0.65 -19.33 7.99
CA LYS A 309 -0.46 -18.74 7.25
C LYS A 309 -1.66 -19.65 7.27
N MET A 310 -2.79 -19.11 7.69
CA MET A 310 -4.03 -19.85 7.84
C MET A 310 -5.13 -19.24 6.96
N LEU A 311 -5.82 -20.11 6.21
CA LEU A 311 -7.02 -19.72 5.47
C LEU A 311 -8.26 -20.09 6.27
N LEU A 312 -8.99 -19.08 6.70
CA LEU A 312 -10.17 -19.20 7.55
C LEU A 312 -11.45 -19.13 6.72
N LYS A 313 -12.36 -20.10 6.96
CA LYS A 313 -13.74 -20.08 6.47
C LYS A 313 -14.72 -20.05 7.63
N LYS A 314 -15.87 -19.42 7.41
CA LYS A 314 -16.93 -19.38 8.42
C LYS A 314 -17.44 -20.79 8.71
N LYS A 315 -17.31 -21.26 9.96
CA LYS A 315 -17.89 -22.54 10.40
C LYS A 315 -19.42 -22.39 10.36
N ARG A 316 -20.10 -23.37 9.75
CA ARG A 316 -21.57 -23.39 9.75
C ARG A 316 -22.04 -23.76 11.15
N VAL A 317 -22.97 -22.98 11.69
CA VAL A 317 -23.57 -23.27 13.00
C VAL A 317 -24.32 -24.59 12.90
N ASN A 318 -23.83 -25.62 13.58
CA ASN A 318 -24.54 -26.90 13.69
C ASN A 318 -25.36 -26.89 14.99
N SER A 319 -26.66 -27.15 14.90
CA SER A 319 -27.58 -27.09 16.04
C SER A 319 -27.26 -28.13 17.13
N TYR A 320 -26.50 -29.18 16.79
CA TYR A 320 -26.08 -30.22 17.73
C TYR A 320 -24.84 -29.85 18.55
N ASP A 321 -24.06 -28.85 18.12
CA ASP A 321 -22.79 -28.44 18.74
C ASP A 321 -23.00 -27.44 19.91
N GLN A 322 -24.26 -27.24 20.34
CA GLN A 322 -24.67 -26.25 21.35
C GLN A 322 -24.20 -26.57 22.79
N ILE A 323 -23.58 -27.73 23.00
CA ILE A 323 -23.24 -28.24 24.34
C ILE A 323 -21.80 -27.90 24.74
N THR A 324 -20.94 -27.49 23.80
CA THR A 324 -19.59 -27.04 24.13
C THR A 324 -19.63 -25.68 24.85
N LYS A 325 -18.85 -25.53 25.93
CA LYS A 325 -18.76 -24.33 26.79
C LYS A 325 -18.30 -23.10 26.00
N LYS A 326 -19.21 -22.49 25.26
CA LYS A 326 -18.93 -21.31 24.43
C LYS A 326 -18.90 -20.05 25.28
N TRP A 327 -17.74 -19.41 25.33
CA TRP A 327 -17.59 -18.15 26.05
C TRP A 327 -18.19 -17.03 25.20
N HIS A 328 -19.27 -16.43 25.69
CA HIS A 328 -19.97 -15.35 25.00
C HIS A 328 -19.25 -14.02 25.16
N MET A 329 -18.48 -13.87 26.24
CA MET A 329 -17.73 -12.68 26.59
C MET A 329 -16.38 -13.08 27.14
N ILE A 330 -15.34 -12.36 26.71
CA ILE A 330 -13.99 -12.47 27.25
C ILE A 330 -13.55 -11.09 27.73
N LYS A 331 -12.78 -11.09 28.81
CA LYS A 331 -12.19 -9.89 29.40
C LYS A 331 -10.69 -10.01 29.20
N VAL A 332 -10.10 -9.09 28.45
CA VAL A 332 -8.66 -9.07 28.18
C VAL A 332 -8.05 -7.93 28.97
N GLN A 333 -6.98 -8.25 29.68
CA GLN A 333 -6.18 -7.31 30.45
C GLN A 333 -4.71 -7.52 30.12
N HIS A 334 -3.93 -6.45 30.23
CA HIS A 334 -2.48 -6.52 30.10
C HIS A 334 -1.89 -7.16 31.37
N THR A 335 -1.00 -8.12 31.20
CA THR A 335 -0.25 -8.75 32.30
C THR A 335 1.21 -8.38 32.12
N LYS A 336 1.90 -8.08 33.23
CA LYS A 336 3.37 -7.95 33.21
C LYS A 336 3.99 -9.28 32.77
N MET A 337 5.08 -9.20 32.00
CA MET A 337 5.86 -10.38 31.67
C MET A 337 6.42 -11.02 32.94
N ASP A 338 6.41 -12.35 32.98
CA ASP A 338 7.09 -13.09 34.04
C ASP A 338 8.61 -13.04 33.85
N ASP A 339 9.38 -13.34 34.91
CA ASP A 339 10.85 -13.32 34.83
C ASP A 339 11.37 -14.36 33.82
N ASP A 340 10.69 -15.51 33.71
CA ASP A 340 10.99 -16.54 32.73
C ASP A 340 10.66 -16.07 31.29
N GLU A 341 9.49 -15.44 31.08
CA GLU A 341 9.09 -14.89 29.77
C GLU A 341 10.04 -13.76 29.31
N ALA A 342 10.51 -12.94 30.25
CA ALA A 342 11.48 -11.88 29.98
C ALA A 342 12.83 -12.46 29.52
N LYS A 343 13.26 -13.58 30.12
CA LYS A 343 14.48 -14.30 29.73
C LYS A 343 14.36 -14.92 28.34
N GLU A 344 13.24 -15.60 28.04
CA GLU A 344 12.99 -16.15 26.70
C GLU A 344 12.99 -15.06 25.62
N ARG A 345 12.40 -13.90 25.93
CA ARG A 345 12.42 -12.75 25.04
C ARG A 345 13.84 -12.21 24.80
N GLU A 346 14.67 -12.16 25.84
CA GLU A 346 16.07 -11.73 25.74
C GLU A 346 16.89 -12.73 24.91
N GLU A 347 16.72 -14.03 25.12
CA GLU A 347 17.36 -15.09 24.35
C GLU A 347 16.98 -15.03 22.87
N ALA A 348 15.69 -14.84 22.56
CA ALA A 348 15.23 -14.68 21.18
C ALA A 348 15.78 -13.38 20.54
N ALA A 349 15.91 -12.29 21.32
CA ALA A 349 16.52 -11.07 20.82
C ALA A 349 18.05 -11.21 20.63
N ALA A 350 18.71 -12.04 21.44
CA ALA A 350 20.14 -12.34 21.33
C ALA A 350 20.47 -13.04 20.01
N GLU A 351 19.56 -13.85 19.45
CA GLU A 351 19.74 -14.49 18.13
C GLU A 351 20.08 -13.48 17.02
N VAL A 352 19.48 -12.29 17.09
CA VAL A 352 19.67 -11.23 16.10
C VAL A 352 20.78 -10.26 16.49
N THR A 353 20.91 -9.98 17.78
CA THR A 353 21.78 -8.90 18.28
C THR A 353 23.19 -9.37 18.64
N ASP A 354 23.36 -10.63 19.05
CA ASP A 354 24.66 -11.17 19.42
C ASP A 354 25.33 -11.87 18.22
N PRO A 355 26.43 -11.31 17.67
CA PRO A 355 27.17 -11.95 16.58
C PRO A 355 27.76 -13.32 16.97
N ASN A 356 27.90 -13.60 18.27
CA ASN A 356 28.42 -14.86 18.79
C ASN A 356 27.33 -15.82 19.27
N TYR A 357 26.04 -15.52 19.06
CA TYR A 357 24.94 -16.37 19.50
C TYR A 357 25.12 -17.83 19.07
N LEU A 358 25.48 -18.07 17.80
CA LEU A 358 25.71 -19.41 17.27
C LEU A 358 26.92 -20.13 17.89
N LEU A 359 27.94 -19.38 18.32
CA LEU A 359 29.11 -19.95 19.01
C LEU A 359 28.74 -20.38 20.44
N GLY A 360 27.99 -19.55 21.16
CA GLY A 360 27.51 -19.87 22.51
C GLY A 360 26.47 -21.00 22.54
N ALA A 361 25.61 -21.09 21.53
CA ALA A 361 24.63 -22.17 21.39
C ALA A 361 25.31 -23.54 21.18
N MET A 362 26.41 -23.59 20.43
CA MET A 362 27.17 -24.84 20.22
C MET A 362 27.88 -25.32 21.49
N ASP A 363 28.34 -24.41 22.35
CA ASP A 363 28.97 -24.77 23.63
C ASP A 363 27.93 -25.25 24.67
N ALA A 364 26.69 -24.74 24.62
CA ALA A 364 25.60 -25.18 25.51
C ALA A 364 25.07 -26.58 25.17
N ASP A 365 24.99 -26.93 23.88
CA ASP A 365 24.56 -28.26 23.42
C ASP A 365 25.64 -29.34 23.65
N ALA A 366 26.92 -28.94 23.69
CA ALA A 366 28.04 -29.85 23.92
C ALA A 366 28.18 -30.34 25.39
N GLU A 367 27.49 -29.71 26.35
CA GLU A 367 27.47 -30.17 27.75
C GLU A 367 26.24 -31.02 28.12
N GLY A 368 25.34 -31.30 27.16
CA GLY A 368 24.05 -31.97 27.40
C GLY A 368 23.92 -33.43 26.93
N GLU A 369 24.88 -34.00 26.21
CA GLU A 369 24.74 -35.35 25.63
C GLU A 369 25.55 -36.41 26.41
N VAL A 370 25.07 -36.76 27.62
CA VAL A 370 25.42 -38.06 28.21
C VAL A 370 24.54 -39.13 27.58
N LEU A 371 25.13 -39.82 26.61
CA LEU A 371 24.63 -41.06 26.01
C LEU A 371 24.36 -42.13 27.07
N ASP A 372 23.11 -42.27 27.52
CA ASP A 372 22.60 -43.54 28.04
C ASP A 372 22.07 -44.36 26.87
N ALA A 373 23.00 -44.97 26.13
CA ALA A 373 22.71 -46.10 25.28
C ALA A 373 22.61 -47.33 26.18
N GLU A 374 21.41 -47.85 26.50
CA GLU A 374 21.02 -49.29 26.62
C GLU A 374 19.48 -49.39 26.85
N GLY A 375 18.78 -50.26 26.10
CA GLY A 375 17.37 -50.64 26.35
C GLY A 375 16.48 -50.53 25.11
N GLU A 376 16.59 -51.46 24.16
CA GLU A 376 15.73 -52.66 24.03
C GLU A 376 14.37 -52.34 23.41
N VAL A 377 14.18 -52.91 22.21
CA VAL A 377 13.03 -52.76 21.34
C VAL A 377 11.98 -53.78 21.79
N ASP A 378 10.84 -53.33 22.31
CA ASP A 378 9.66 -54.18 22.42
C ASP A 378 8.44 -53.54 21.77
N THR A 379 7.90 -54.29 20.82
CA THR A 379 6.69 -54.03 20.08
C THR A 379 5.61 -54.86 20.73
N GLU A 380 4.68 -54.25 21.48
CA GLU A 380 3.43 -54.93 21.86
C GLU A 380 2.21 -54.02 21.70
N GLU A 381 1.26 -54.59 20.99
CA GLU A 381 -0.08 -54.14 20.65
C GLU A 381 -1.03 -54.67 21.73
N GLN A 382 -1.70 -53.82 22.54
CA GLN A 382 -2.95 -54.25 23.21
C GLN A 382 -3.88 -53.11 23.71
N VAL A 383 -5.02 -52.99 23.02
CA VAL A 383 -6.44 -52.97 23.47
C VAL A 383 -6.87 -52.27 24.79
N ASP A 384 -7.79 -51.31 24.62
CA ASP A 384 -8.91 -50.82 25.45
C ASP A 384 -8.93 -50.99 26.98
N ALA A 385 -9.04 -49.87 27.72
CA ALA A 385 -9.86 -49.76 28.93
C ALA A 385 -10.20 -48.30 29.27
N GLU A 386 -11.49 -48.07 29.54
CA GLU A 386 -12.10 -46.81 29.97
C GLU A 386 -11.52 -46.27 31.30
N GLY A 387 -11.36 -44.95 31.39
CA GLY A 387 -10.95 -44.26 32.61
C GLY A 387 -11.15 -42.74 32.50
N GLU A 388 -12.29 -42.29 33.01
CA GLU A 388 -12.65 -40.89 33.27
C GLU A 388 -11.57 -40.18 34.12
N VAL A 389 -11.10 -39.01 33.67
CA VAL A 389 -10.18 -38.16 34.45
C VAL A 389 -10.68 -36.71 34.39
N ASP A 390 -11.27 -36.26 35.49
CA ASP A 390 -11.57 -34.86 35.78
C ASP A 390 -10.27 -34.09 36.05
N PRO A 391 -10.04 -32.91 35.43
CA PRO A 391 -8.94 -32.02 35.80
C PRO A 391 -9.37 -31.12 36.97
N LEU A 392 -8.88 -31.43 38.17
CA LEU A 392 -8.90 -30.55 39.33
C LEU A 392 -7.63 -29.68 39.39
N ASP A 393 -7.88 -28.37 39.46
CA ASP A 393 -7.22 -27.36 40.29
C ASP A 393 -5.71 -27.47 40.56
N VAL A 394 -4.96 -26.53 39.98
CA VAL A 394 -3.82 -25.90 40.67
C VAL A 394 -3.84 -24.39 40.38
N LEU A 395 -4.74 -23.68 41.08
CA LEU A 395 -4.53 -22.29 41.50
C LEU A 395 -4.31 -22.35 43.01
N GLY A 396 -3.17 -21.84 43.47
CA GLY A 396 -2.85 -21.67 44.89
C GLY A 396 -2.76 -20.19 45.23
N ASP A 397 -3.73 -19.77 46.04
CA ASP A 397 -3.87 -18.55 46.88
C ASP A 397 -3.63 -17.14 46.30
#